data_AF-A0A0U1BKS1-F1
#
_entry.id   AF-A0A0U1BKS1-F1
#
_cell.length_a   1.000
_cell.length_b   1.000
_cell.length_c   1.000
_cell.angle_alpha   90.00
_cell.angle_beta   90.00
_cell.angle_gamma   90.00
#
_symmetry.space_group_name_H-M   'P 1'
#
loop_
_entity.id
_entity.type
_entity.pdbx_description
1 polymer ?
#
loop_
_entity_poly.entity_id
_entity_poly.type
_entity_poly.pdbx_seq_one_letter_code
_entity_poly.pdbx_strand_id
1 'polypeptide(L)'
;MPTMTLYTLWCEGYAATGEHGRARSLGTWAAESFDSAVELWNATKNRNSMYGNLVHHENGSWTLWGCRLFDNEADARRAFG
;
A
#
# COMPACT_ATOMS: atom_id res chain seq x y z
N MET A 1 20.16 7.06 -16.42
CA MET A 1 18.90 6.33 -16.68
C MET A 1 18.30 6.03 -15.33
N PRO A 2 17.04 6.40 -15.05
CA PRO A 2 16.41 6.00 -13.79
C PRO A 2 16.30 4.48 -13.74
N THR A 3 16.76 3.88 -12.65
CA THR A 3 16.71 2.43 -12.44
C THR A 3 15.34 2.09 -11.89
N MET A 4 14.48 1.48 -12.72
CA MET A 4 13.20 0.97 -12.25
C MET A 4 13.44 -0.24 -11.35
N THR A 5 12.88 -0.19 -10.14
CA THR A 5 12.90 -1.25 -9.15
C THR A 5 11.50 -1.87 -9.03
N LEU A 6 11.42 -3.17 -8.80
CA LEU A 6 10.16 -3.85 -8.54
C LEU A 6 9.80 -3.72 -7.06
N TYR A 7 8.70 -3.04 -6.77
CA TYR A 7 8.14 -2.90 -5.43
C TYR A 7 6.90 -3.78 -5.30
N THR A 8 6.89 -4.69 -4.33
CA THR A 8 5.67 -5.42 -3.99
C THR A 8 4.94 -4.64 -2.92
N LEU A 9 3.81 -4.04 -3.29
CA LEU A 9 3.02 -3.24 -2.36
C LEU A 9 2.22 -4.18 -1.45
N TRP A 10 2.27 -3.91 -0.15
CA TRP A 10 1.54 -4.62 0.88
C TRP A 10 0.72 -3.64 1.69
N CYS A 11 -0.50 -4.04 2.05
CA CYS A 11 -1.37 -3.32 2.97
C CYS A 11 -1.37 -4.08 4.30
N GLU A 12 -1.29 -3.37 5.42
CA GLU A 12 -1.46 -3.99 6.73
C GLU A 12 -2.85 -4.62 6.89
N GLY A 13 -2.94 -5.53 7.86
CA GLY A 13 -4.23 -6.04 8.31
C GLY A 13 -5.05 -4.95 8.98
N TYR A 14 -6.35 -5.17 9.10
CA TYR A 14 -7.24 -4.27 9.82
C TYR A 14 -8.23 -5.07 10.67
N ALA A 15 -8.70 -4.46 11.76
CA ALA A 15 -9.88 -4.90 12.50
C ALA A 15 -10.73 -3.66 12.77
N ALA A 16 -11.77 -3.49 11.96
CA ALA A 16 -12.82 -2.51 12.18
C ALA A 16 -14.04 -3.23 12.78
N THR A 17 -14.96 -2.51 13.42
CA THR A 17 -16.10 -3.09 14.14
C THR A 17 -16.95 -4.00 13.25
N GLY A 18 -16.68 -5.31 13.26
CA GLY A 18 -17.34 -6.33 12.45
C GLY A 18 -16.54 -6.86 11.24
N GLU A 19 -15.46 -6.20 10.82
CA GLU A 19 -14.63 -6.64 9.69
C GLU A 19 -13.16 -6.78 10.08
N HIS A 20 -12.53 -7.85 9.62
CA HIS A 20 -11.10 -8.07 9.81
C HIS A 20 -10.45 -8.53 8.51
N GLY A 21 -9.26 -8.01 8.24
CA GLY A 21 -8.43 -8.38 7.11
C GLY A 21 -7.02 -8.71 7.58
N ARG A 22 -6.41 -9.74 6.98
CA ARG A 22 -4.96 -9.97 7.14
C ARG A 22 -4.19 -9.03 6.21
N ALA A 23 -2.89 -8.87 6.49
CA ALA A 23 -2.01 -8.20 5.55
C ALA A 23 -2.14 -8.81 4.16
N ARG A 24 -2.27 -7.96 3.14
CA ARG A 24 -2.55 -8.38 1.76
C ARG A 24 -1.61 -7.71 0.78
N SER A 25 -1.22 -8.44 -0.25
CA SER A 25 -0.49 -7.85 -1.36
C SER A 25 -1.45 -7.09 -2.28
N LEU A 26 -1.00 -5.93 -2.73
CA LEU A 26 -1.65 -5.08 -3.73
C LEU A 26 -1.03 -5.27 -5.13
N GLY A 27 -0.05 -6.18 -5.23
CA GLY A 27 0.66 -6.54 -6.45
C GLY A 27 2.09 -5.99 -6.49
N THR A 28 2.79 -6.32 -7.56
CA THR A 28 4.17 -5.85 -7.81
C THR A 28 4.17 -4.82 -8.93
N TRP A 29 4.89 -3.72 -8.70
CA TRP A 29 4.89 -2.54 -9.55
C TRP A 29 6.33 -2.11 -9.84
N ALA A 30 6.65 -1.88 -11.11
CA ALA A 30 7.94 -1.33 -11.51
C ALA A 30 7.89 0.19 -11.42
N ALA A 31 8.72 0.79 -10.57
CA ALA A 31 8.78 2.24 -10.38
C ALA A 31 10.17 2.70 -9.94
N GLU A 32 10.40 4.00 -9.95
CA GLU A 32 11.67 4.60 -9.50
C GLU A 32 11.78 4.64 -7.97
N SER A 33 10.63 4.75 -7.28
CA SER A 33 10.53 4.79 -5.83
C SER A 33 9.27 4.06 -5.35
N PHE A 34 9.20 3.80 -4.04
CA PHE A 34 7.99 3.27 -3.40
C PHE A 34 6.78 4.19 -3.62
N ASP A 35 6.95 5.50 -3.46
CA ASP A 35 5.87 6.47 -3.66
C ASP A 35 5.30 6.39 -5.08
N SER A 36 6.17 6.36 -6.09
CA SER A 36 5.76 6.21 -7.49
C SER A 36 5.07 4.87 -7.74
N ALA A 37 5.46 3.79 -7.06
CA ALA A 37 4.77 2.50 -7.14
C ALA A 37 3.35 2.59 -6.56
N VAL A 38 3.18 3.25 -5.40
CA VAL A 38 1.88 3.45 -4.74
C VAL A 38 0.96 4.32 -5.60
N GLU A 39 1.47 5.42 -6.15
CA GLU A 39 0.72 6.30 -7.05
C GLU A 39 0.31 5.57 -8.34
N LEU A 40 1.22 4.79 -8.93
CA LEU A 40 0.93 3.98 -10.12
C LEU A 40 -0.15 2.93 -9.84
N TRP A 41 -0.06 2.21 -8.72
CA TRP A 41 -1.11 1.28 -8.29
C TRP A 41 -2.44 2.02 -8.09
N ASN A 42 -2.43 3.19 -7.45
CA ASN A 42 -3.65 3.95 -7.19
C ASN A 42 -4.33 4.39 -8.48
N ALA A 43 -3.57 4.93 -9.44
CA ALA A 43 -4.06 5.37 -10.73
C ALA A 43 -4.61 4.23 -11.61
N THR A 44 -4.10 3.00 -11.43
CA THR A 44 -4.44 1.85 -12.26
C THR A 44 -5.48 0.91 -11.64
N LYS A 45 -5.32 0.53 -10.38
CA LYS A 45 -6.18 -0.43 -9.66
C LYS A 45 -7.20 0.24 -8.73
N ASN A 46 -6.89 1.42 -8.21
CA ASN A 46 -7.76 2.15 -7.30
C ASN A 46 -8.37 3.42 -7.91
N ARG A 47 -8.46 3.51 -9.25
CA ARG A 47 -8.89 4.71 -10.00
C ARG A 47 -10.26 5.26 -9.57
N ASN A 48 -11.13 4.40 -9.05
CA ASN A 48 -12.47 4.75 -8.56
C ASN A 48 -12.59 4.65 -7.03
N SER A 49 -11.47 4.68 -6.31
CA SER A 49 -11.41 4.48 -4.85
C SER A 49 -12.10 3.19 -4.39
N MET A 50 -12.08 2.14 -5.24
CA MET A 50 -12.72 0.84 -4.97
C MET A 50 -12.12 0.16 -3.73
N TYR A 51 -10.85 0.45 -3.43
CA TYR A 51 -10.13 -0.07 -2.27
C TYR A 51 -10.09 0.95 -1.11
N GLY A 52 -10.77 2.09 -1.26
CA GLY A 52 -10.81 3.18 -0.29
C GLY A 52 -9.91 4.36 -0.66
N ASN A 53 -9.88 5.36 0.23
CA ASN A 53 -9.11 6.59 0.02
C ASN A 53 -7.63 6.36 0.32
N LEU A 54 -6.77 6.78 -0.59
CA LEU A 54 -5.33 6.79 -0.41
C LEU A 54 -4.90 8.14 0.16
N VAL A 55 -4.08 8.13 1.21
CA VAL A 55 -3.57 9.33 1.87
C VAL A 55 -2.06 9.21 2.01
N HIS A 56 -1.36 10.27 1.60
CA HIS A 56 0.08 10.46 1.86
C HIS A 56 0.24 11.32 3.10
N HIS A 57 1.00 10.84 4.07
CA HIS A 57 1.27 11.55 5.33
C HIS A 57 2.58 12.31 5.27
N GLU A 58 2.70 13.40 6.05
CA GLU A 58 3.89 14.25 6.11
C GLU A 58 5.16 13.49 6.55
N ASN A 59 4.99 12.36 7.26
CA ASN A 59 6.07 11.48 7.68
C ASN A 59 6.56 10.51 6.57
N GLY A 60 6.06 10.64 5.34
CA GLY A 60 6.41 9.81 4.18
C GLY A 60 5.72 8.44 4.15
N SER A 61 4.71 8.22 4.99
CA SER A 61 3.92 6.98 4.96
C SER A 61 2.66 7.13 4.13
N TRP A 62 2.20 6.02 3.55
CA TRP A 62 0.95 5.95 2.81
C TRP A 62 -0.05 5.10 3.57
N THR A 63 -1.31 5.54 3.60
CA THR A 63 -2.42 4.75 4.13
C THR A 63 -3.55 4.63 3.13
N LEU A 64 -4.09 3.43 2.98
CA LEU A 64 -5.26 3.11 2.20
C LEU A 64 -6.40 2.79 3.18
N TRP A 65 -7.43 3.64 3.21
CA TRP A 65 -8.55 3.50 4.14
C TRP A 65 -8.09 3.31 5.61
N GLY A 66 -7.10 4.11 6.02
CA GLY A 66 -6.50 4.05 7.36
C GLY A 66 -5.49 2.92 7.55
N CYS A 67 -5.36 1.98 6.61
CA CYS A 67 -4.39 0.88 6.67
C CYS A 67 -3.08 1.30 6.00
N ARG A 68 -1.96 1.24 6.72
CA ARG A 68 -0.63 1.57 6.21
C ARG A 68 -0.16 0.63 5.10
N LEU A 69 0.53 1.22 4.13
CA LEU A 69 1.17 0.52 3.02
C LEU A 69 2.67 0.34 3.27
N PHE A 70 3.20 -0.79 2.79
CA PHE A 70 4.58 -1.22 2.92
C PHE A 70 5.09 -1.78 1.58
N ASP A 71 6.40 -1.78 1.39
CA ASP A 71 7.09 -2.38 0.23
C ASP A 71 7.45 -3.86 0.45
N ASN A 72 7.10 -4.41 1.62
CA ASN A 72 7.42 -5.78 2.00
C ASN A 72 6.33 -6.40 2.90
N GLU A 73 6.22 -7.74 2.84
CA GLU A 73 5.21 -8.49 3.61
C GLU A 73 5.49 -8.46 5.11
N ALA A 74 6.76 -8.56 5.50
CA ALA A 74 7.16 -8.74 6.88
C ALA A 74 6.71 -7.55 7.75
N ASP A 75 6.92 -6.33 7.27
CA ASP A 75 6.51 -5.13 7.97
C ASP A 75 4.99 -4.96 7.99
N ALA A 76 4.31 -5.24 6.88
CA ALA A 76 2.84 -5.20 6.83
C ALA A 76 2.19 -6.18 7.82
N ARG A 77 2.79 -7.36 8.01
CA ARG A 77 2.33 -8.35 9.00
C ARG A 77 2.67 -7.97 10.43
N ARG A 78 3.75 -7.20 10.65
CA ARG A 78 4.16 -6.76 12.00
C ARG A 78 3.41 -5.53 12.47
N ALA A 79 2.97 -4.68 11.54
CA ALA A 79 2.22 -3.46 11.86
C ALA A 79 0.85 -3.79 12.49
N PHE A 80 0.26 -4.92 12.07
CA PHE A 80 -0.98 -5.46 12.62
C PHE A 80 -0.66 -6.74 13.41
N GLY A 81 -0.35 -6.56 14.70
CA GLY A 81 0.12 -7.61 15.62
C GLY A 81 -0.80 -8.80 15.80
#